data_AF-A0A2W4MII3-F1
#
_entry.id   AF-A0A2W4MII3-F1
#
_cell.length_a   1.000
_cell.length_b   1.000
_cell.length_c   1.000
_cell.angle_alpha   90.00
_cell.angle_beta   90.00
_cell.angle_gamma   90.00
#
_symmetry.space_group_name_H-M   'P 1'
#
loop_
_entity.id
_entity.type
_entity.pdbx_description
1 polymer ?
#
loop_
_entity_poly.entity_id
_entity_poly.type
_entity_poly.pdbx_seq_one_letter_code
_entity_poly.pdbx_strand_id
1 'polypeptide(L)'
;MERQPTRDDERKPREVVTGDGRGAGIADGGDYLVRAIAGDGLIRALACRTTGVVEEARRRHDTWPTATAALGRVLTATALLAAQLKDGASVTVRVTGSGPLGAIVATGE
;
A
#
# COMPACT_ATOMS: atom_id res chain seq x y z
N MET A 1 17.45 -28.04 36.42
CA MET A 1 18.16 -27.33 35.34
C MET A 1 17.97 -28.15 34.08
N GLU A 2 16.80 -28.06 33.46
CA GLU A 2 16.56 -28.79 32.21
C GLU A 2 15.62 -27.94 31.35
N ARG A 3 16.12 -27.63 30.15
CA ARG A 3 15.65 -26.55 29.28
C ARG A 3 14.35 -26.98 28.60
N GLN A 4 13.33 -26.13 28.66
CA GLN A 4 12.18 -26.19 27.76
C GLN A 4 12.66 -26.09 26.30
N PRO A 5 12.26 -27.00 25.40
CA PRO A 5 12.44 -26.78 23.98
C PRO A 5 11.22 -26.01 23.43
N THR A 6 11.45 -24.76 23.04
CA THR A 6 10.56 -23.98 22.17
C THR A 6 10.57 -24.60 20.78
N ARG A 7 9.64 -25.53 20.53
CA ARG A 7 9.34 -25.98 19.17
C ARG A 7 8.32 -25.02 18.60
N ASP A 8 8.86 -24.03 17.90
CA ASP A 8 8.18 -23.04 17.09
C ASP A 8 6.97 -23.65 16.40
N ASP A 9 5.84 -23.26 16.97
CA ASP A 9 4.47 -23.54 16.60
C ASP A 9 4.21 -23.24 15.12
N GLU A 10 3.55 -24.19 14.46
CA GLU A 10 3.05 -24.14 13.10
C GLU A 10 2.16 -22.90 12.90
N ARG A 11 2.77 -21.75 12.61
CA ARG A 11 2.03 -20.54 12.26
C ARG A 11 1.48 -20.65 10.84
N LYS A 12 0.39 -21.41 10.70
CA LYS A 12 -0.54 -21.30 9.58
C LYS A 12 -0.92 -19.81 9.45
N PRO A 13 -0.71 -19.16 8.28
CA PRO A 13 -1.19 -17.80 8.07
C PRO A 13 -2.72 -17.83 8.07
N ARG A 14 -3.34 -17.34 9.14
CA ARG A 14 -4.80 -17.24 9.27
C ARG A 14 -5.27 -15.93 8.65
N GLU A 15 -6.10 -16.08 7.63
CA GLU A 15 -6.95 -15.09 6.93
C GLU A 15 -6.34 -13.76 6.50
N VAL A 16 -5.95 -13.73 5.22
CA VAL A 16 -5.89 -12.53 4.40
C VAL A 16 -7.34 -12.14 4.10
N VAL A 17 -7.85 -11.09 4.72
CA VAL A 17 -9.16 -10.52 4.33
C VAL A 17 -8.95 -9.73 3.05
N THR A 18 -9.05 -10.45 1.93
CA THR A 18 -9.17 -9.92 0.58
C THR A 18 -10.56 -9.31 0.44
N GLY A 19 -10.67 -7.98 0.41
CA GLY A 19 -11.85 -7.35 -0.15
C GLY A 19 -11.90 -7.69 -1.64
N ASP A 20 -13.04 -8.24 -2.08
CA ASP A 20 -13.29 -8.95 -3.36
C ASP A 20 -12.74 -10.39 -3.42
N GLY A 21 -13.67 -11.33 -3.17
CA GLY A 21 -13.49 -12.77 -3.29
C GLY A 21 -13.37 -13.26 -4.74
N ARG A 22 -12.21 -13.01 -5.36
CA ARG A 22 -11.64 -13.91 -6.38
C ARG A 22 -10.22 -14.29 -5.98
N GLY A 23 -10.09 -15.46 -5.36
CA GLY A 23 -8.79 -16.04 -5.08
C GLY A 23 -8.04 -16.37 -6.38
N ALA A 24 -6.85 -15.83 -6.58
CA ALA A 24 -5.83 -16.37 -7.47
C ALA A 24 -4.52 -15.58 -7.32
N GLY A 25 -3.41 -16.29 -7.10
CA GLY A 25 -2.12 -15.89 -7.63
C GLY A 25 -1.41 -14.71 -6.97
N ILE A 26 -0.33 -15.01 -6.26
CA ILE A 26 0.93 -14.27 -6.36
C ILE A 26 1.47 -14.30 -7.81
N ALA A 27 0.70 -13.85 -8.80
CA ALA A 27 1.08 -13.81 -10.21
C ALA A 27 -0.02 -13.14 -11.06
N ASP A 28 -0.04 -11.81 -11.09
CA ASP A 28 -0.35 -11.09 -12.33
C ASP A 28 0.18 -9.67 -12.16
N GLY A 29 0.74 -9.07 -13.20
CA GLY A 29 1.48 -7.79 -13.14
C GLY A 29 0.68 -6.54 -12.75
N GLY A 30 -0.51 -6.68 -12.16
CA GLY A 30 -1.42 -5.59 -11.82
C GLY A 30 -1.20 -4.95 -10.44
N ASP A 31 -1.94 -3.88 -10.17
CA ASP A 31 -1.89 -3.18 -8.88
C ASP A 31 -2.83 -3.83 -7.87
N TYR A 32 -2.39 -3.93 -6.61
CA TYR A 32 -3.17 -4.59 -5.56
C TYR A 32 -2.83 -4.04 -4.17
N LEU A 33 -3.73 -4.25 -3.22
CA LEU A 33 -3.56 -3.89 -1.81
C LEU A 33 -3.84 -5.10 -0.92
N VAL A 34 -2.95 -5.36 0.02
CA VAL A 34 -3.04 -6.45 0.99
C VAL A 34 -3.08 -5.87 2.40
N ARG A 35 -3.93 -6.44 3.23
CA ARG A 35 -4.05 -6.14 4.65
C ARG A 35 -3.79 -7.40 5.45
N ALA A 36 -2.99 -7.25 6.50
CA ALA A 36 -2.66 -8.34 7.42
C ALA A 36 -2.77 -7.86 8.87
N ILE A 37 -3.11 -8.79 9.76
CA ILE A 37 -3.17 -8.58 11.20
C ILE A 37 -2.28 -9.65 11.85
N ALA A 38 -1.46 -9.25 12.81
CA ALA A 38 -0.51 -10.13 13.49
C ALA A 38 -0.47 -9.84 15.00
N GLY A 39 0.09 -10.77 15.78
CA GLY A 39 0.27 -10.63 17.23
C GLY A 39 -1.04 -10.51 17.98
N ASP A 40 -1.96 -11.46 17.79
CA ASP A 40 -3.27 -11.51 18.47
C ASP A 40 -4.10 -10.23 18.34
N GLY A 41 -4.01 -9.56 17.19
CA GLY A 41 -4.78 -8.34 16.89
C GLY A 41 -4.08 -7.03 17.28
N LEU A 42 -2.87 -7.08 17.82
CA LEU A 42 -2.12 -5.89 18.24
C LEU A 42 -1.42 -5.17 17.09
N ILE A 43 -1.10 -5.88 16.00
CA ILE A 43 -0.33 -5.33 14.87
C ILE A 43 -1.19 -5.38 13.60
N ARG A 44 -1.30 -4.24 12.91
CA ARG A 44 -1.91 -4.13 11.58
C ARG A 44 -0.85 -3.73 10.56
N ALA A 45 -0.77 -4.48 9.48
CA ALA A 45 0.11 -4.22 8.35
C ALA A 45 -0.72 -4.01 7.08
N LEU A 46 -0.32 -3.02 6.28
CA LEU A 46 -0.87 -2.78 4.96
C LEU A 46 0.28 -2.68 3.97
N ALA A 47 0.09 -3.30 2.81
CA ALA A 47 1.02 -3.22 1.70
C ALA A 47 0.23 -3.03 0.41
N CYS A 48 0.76 -2.25 -0.52
CA CYS A 48 0.19 -2.14 -1.85
C CYS A 48 1.28 -2.12 -2.91
N ARG A 49 0.93 -2.61 -4.10
CA ARG A 49 1.72 -2.46 -5.32
C ARG A 49 0.93 -1.55 -6.26
N THR A 50 1.55 -0.45 -6.65
CA THR A 50 0.94 0.64 -7.43
C THR A 50 1.75 0.94 -8.70
N THR A 51 2.55 -0.01 -9.18
CA THR A 51 3.44 0.16 -10.33
C THR A 51 2.70 0.59 -11.59
N GLY A 52 1.50 0.05 -11.84
CA GLY A 52 0.69 0.42 -13.00
C GLY A 52 0.14 1.84 -12.89
N VAL A 53 -0.45 2.19 -11.74
CA VAL A 53 -0.96 3.53 -11.44
C VAL A 53 0.13 4.59 -11.56
N VAL A 54 1.34 4.30 -11.03
CA VAL A 54 2.47 5.25 -11.10
C VAL A 54 2.97 5.39 -12.53
N GLU A 55 3.05 4.31 -13.32
CA GLU A 55 3.47 4.39 -14.71
C GLU A 55 2.46 5.15 -15.57
N GLU A 56 1.16 4.94 -15.34
CA GLU A 56 0.13 5.70 -16.04
C GLU A 56 0.16 7.19 -15.65
N ALA A 57 0.38 7.51 -14.37
CA ALA A 57 0.58 8.88 -13.93
C ALA A 57 1.83 9.51 -14.58
N ARG A 58 2.94 8.77 -14.66
CA ARG A 58 4.16 9.20 -15.37
C ARG A 58 3.88 9.53 -16.83
N ARG A 59 3.16 8.65 -17.53
CA ARG A 59 2.81 8.82 -18.94
C ARG A 59 1.89 10.01 -19.18
N ARG A 60 0.93 10.26 -18.28
CA ARG A 60 0.00 11.39 -18.38
C ARG A 60 0.64 12.73 -18.09
N HIS A 61 1.54 12.78 -17.12
CA HIS A 61 2.17 14.02 -16.65
C HIS A 61 3.56 14.26 -17.25
N ASP A 62 4.05 13.35 -18.09
CA ASP A 62 5.38 13.34 -18.71
C ASP A 62 6.49 13.74 -17.73
N THR A 63 6.48 13.09 -16.56
CA THR A 63 7.35 13.48 -15.46
C THR A 63 8.77 12.96 -15.64
N TRP A 64 9.75 13.81 -15.29
CA TRP A 64 11.15 13.41 -15.17
C TRP A 64 11.34 12.32 -14.10
N PRO A 65 12.43 11.52 -14.14
CA PRO A 65 12.64 10.39 -13.21
C PRO A 65 12.51 10.76 -11.73
N THR A 66 13.08 11.90 -11.32
CA THR A 66 13.01 12.40 -9.94
C THR A 66 11.58 12.76 -9.53
N ALA A 67 10.84 13.43 -10.44
CA ALA A 67 9.45 13.81 -10.21
C ALA A 67 8.54 12.57 -10.14
N THR A 68 8.78 11.59 -11.00
CA THR A 68 8.07 10.30 -11.01
C THR A 68 8.26 9.56 -9.69
N ALA A 69 9.49 9.52 -9.17
CA ALA A 69 9.78 8.86 -7.90
C ALA A 69 9.09 9.57 -6.71
N ALA A 70 8.97 10.90 -6.75
CA ALA A 70 8.23 11.66 -5.74
C ALA A 70 6.72 11.40 -5.86
N LEU A 71 6.17 11.53 -7.08
CA LEU A 71 4.76 11.29 -7.38
C LEU A 71 4.33 9.87 -6.99
N GLY A 72 5.14 8.86 -7.34
CA GLY A 72 4.83 7.47 -7.03
C GLY A 72 4.78 7.17 -5.53
N ARG A 73 5.67 7.79 -4.73
CA ARG A 73 5.62 7.68 -3.27
C ARG A 73 4.35 8.30 -2.70
N VAL A 74 3.96 9.48 -3.21
CA VAL A 74 2.74 10.17 -2.76
C VAL A 74 1.48 9.37 -3.14
N LEU A 75 1.40 8.85 -4.36
CA LEU A 75 0.29 8.01 -4.80
C LEU A 75 0.16 6.74 -3.94
N THR A 76 1.27 6.07 -3.67
CA THR A 76 1.31 4.85 -2.84
C THR A 76 0.90 5.15 -1.40
N ALA A 77 1.42 6.24 -0.81
CA ALA A 77 1.02 6.67 0.52
C ALA A 77 -0.48 7.00 0.58
N THR A 78 -0.99 7.71 -0.43
CA THR A 78 -2.41 8.07 -0.53
C THR A 78 -3.29 6.83 -0.63
N ALA A 79 -2.90 5.84 -1.45
CA ALA A 79 -3.63 4.58 -1.58
C ALA A 79 -3.68 3.80 -0.25
N LEU A 80 -2.58 3.75 0.50
CA LEU A 80 -2.55 3.12 1.82
C LEU A 80 -3.45 3.84 2.83
N LEU A 81 -3.49 5.17 2.78
CA LEU A 81 -4.36 5.97 3.65
C LEU A 81 -5.83 5.82 3.28
N ALA A 82 -6.16 5.85 1.98
CA ALA A 82 -7.52 5.70 1.47
C ALA A 82 -8.10 4.34 1.88
N ALA A 83 -7.31 3.27 1.81
CA ALA A 83 -7.74 1.95 2.23
C ALA A 83 -8.15 1.85 3.71
N GLN A 84 -7.76 2.81 4.55
CA GLN A 84 -8.09 2.83 5.98
C GLN A 84 -9.34 3.63 6.31
N LEU A 85 -9.89 4.32 5.32
CA LEU A 85 -11.09 5.12 5.48
C LEU A 85 -12.34 4.25 5.58
N LYS A 86 -13.40 4.86 6.10
CA LYS A 86 -14.74 4.27 6.07
C LYS A 86 -15.41 4.64 4.75
N ASP A 87 -16.43 3.87 4.39
CA ASP A 87 -17.19 4.09 3.17
C ASP A 87 -17.67 5.55 3.05
N GLY A 88 -17.42 6.15 1.88
CA GLY A 88 -17.83 7.52 1.56
C GLY A 88 -16.90 8.61 2.10
N ALA A 89 -15.74 8.27 2.67
CA ALA A 89 -14.70 9.22 3.02
C ALA A 89 -13.59 9.25 1.96
N SER A 90 -13.03 10.43 1.70
CA SER A 90 -11.89 10.62 0.81
C SER A 90 -10.71 11.21 1.58
N VAL A 91 -9.51 10.94 1.09
CA VAL A 91 -8.25 11.53 1.58
C VAL A 91 -7.57 12.26 0.45
N THR A 92 -7.15 13.50 0.73
CA THR A 92 -6.29 14.25 -0.19
C THR A 92 -4.95 14.49 0.48
N VAL A 93 -3.89 13.96 -0.12
CA VAL A 93 -2.51 14.18 0.30
C VAL A 93 -1.90 15.27 -0.59
N ARG A 94 -1.42 16.33 0.04
CA ARG A 94 -0.69 17.42 -0.62
C ARG A 94 0.72 17.49 -0.06
N VAL A 95 1.71 17.30 -0.92
CA VAL A 95 3.12 17.52 -0.60
C VAL A 95 3.56 18.79 -1.30
N THR A 96 3.81 19.84 -0.51
CA THR A 96 4.28 21.13 -1.03
C THR A 96 5.77 21.28 -0.72
N GLY A 97 6.59 21.45 -1.76
CA GLY A 97 8.01 21.75 -1.64
C GLY A 97 8.32 23.16 -2.16
N SER A 98 9.35 23.78 -1.60
CA SER A 98 9.94 25.04 -2.08
C SER A 98 10.95 24.84 -3.22
N GLY A 99 10.96 23.65 -3.84
CA GLY A 99 11.82 23.30 -4.98
C GLY A 99 11.09 23.38 -6.33
N PRO A 100 11.80 23.11 -7.45
CA PRO A 100 11.25 23.22 -8.81
C PRO A 100 10.10 22.24 -9.10
N LEU A 101 9.93 21.22 -8.26
CA LEU A 101 8.83 20.25 -8.30
C LEU A 101 7.48 20.84 -7.85
N GLY A 102 7.50 21.96 -7.10
CA GLY A 102 6.29 22.62 -6.62
C GLY A 102 5.48 21.76 -5.66
N ALA A 103 4.21 21.52 -6.00
CA ALA A 103 3.28 20.75 -5.19
C ALA A 103 2.81 19.48 -5.91
N ILE A 104 2.80 18.36 -5.19
CA ILE A 104 2.20 17.09 -5.61
C ILE A 104 0.89 16.93 -4.85
N VAL A 105 -0.20 16.70 -5.57
CA VAL A 105 -1.53 16.46 -4.98
C VAL A 105 -2.04 15.12 -5.48
N ALA A 106 -2.45 14.27 -4.55
CA ALA A 106 -3.11 13.01 -4.83
C ALA A 106 -4.37 12.89 -3.97
N THR A 107 -5.45 12.41 -4.57
CA THR A 107 -6.71 12.15 -3.89
C THR A 107 -7.04 10.67 -4.05
N GLY A 108 -7.38 10.03 -2.93
CA GLY A 108 -7.88 8.66 -2.89
C GLY A 108 -9.23 8.63 -2.19
N GLU A 109 -10.09 7.73 -2.66
CA GLU A 109 -11.41 7.45 -2.10
C GLU A 109 -11.48 5.97 -1.68
#